data_AF-A0A8J5XAJ8-F1
#
_entry.id   AF-A0A8J5XAJ8-F1
#
_cell.length_a   1.000
_cell.length_b   1.000
_cell.length_c   1.000
_cell.angle_alpha   90.00
_cell.angle_beta   90.00
_cell.angle_gamma   90.00
#
_symmetry.space_group_name_H-M   'P 1'
#
loop_
_entity.id
_entity.type
_entity.pdbx_description
1 polymer ?
#
loop_
_entity_poly.entity_id
_entity_poly.type
_entity_poly.pdbx_seq_one_letter_code
_entity_poly.pdbx_strand_id
1 'polypeptide(L)'
;MFCLDFAVSFFAHRGVCFCSHSLFGFPATDGLACNLPLPFALASGAASGAIAAVALYPFDLVRMYTVGPGQSHFAKGTIPFMAVYLGVWSAHKNAPGEERRPLGARFRLALGSTALATLAELPFDLSKHNISGGLRSAAMVSVLRVPLGALLLLCYDEIASGSAGRASPT
;
A
#
# COMPACT_ATOMS: atom_id res chain seq x y z
N MET A 1 9.85 5.40 -0.46
CA MET A 1 9.54 3.99 -0.68
C MET A 1 10.06 3.59 -2.04
N PHE A 2 10.75 2.46 -2.12
CA PHE A 2 11.19 1.89 -3.38
C PHE A 2 10.13 0.95 -3.95
N CYS A 3 10.25 0.58 -5.23
CA CYS A 3 9.37 -0.40 -5.87
C CYS A 3 9.31 -1.73 -5.11
N LEU A 4 10.42 -2.11 -4.47
CA LEU A 4 10.51 -3.31 -3.64
C LEU A 4 9.57 -3.25 -2.43
N ASP A 5 9.42 -2.09 -1.80
CA ASP A 5 8.49 -1.91 -0.67
C ASP A 5 7.06 -2.22 -1.09
N PHE A 6 6.64 -1.77 -2.27
CA PHE A 6 5.32 -2.08 -2.82
C PHE A 6 5.14 -3.57 -3.05
N ALA A 7 6.13 -4.23 -3.67
CA ALA A 7 6.06 -5.67 -3.93
C ALA A 7 5.91 -6.46 -2.63
N VAL A 8 6.78 -6.22 -1.64
CA VAL A 8 6.72 -6.92 -0.35
C VAL A 8 5.44 -6.60 0.40
N SER A 9 4.98 -5.35 0.41
CA SER A 9 3.69 -4.99 1.02
C SER A 9 2.51 -5.66 0.33
N PHE A 10 2.50 -5.79 -1.00
CA PHE A 10 1.43 -6.50 -1.72
C PHE A 10 1.38 -7.98 -1.38
N PHE A 11 2.54 -8.65 -1.30
CA PHE A 11 2.63 -10.05 -0.86
C PHE A 11 2.21 -10.21 0.60
N ALA A 12 2.69 -9.34 1.50
CA ALA A 12 2.31 -9.36 2.90
C ALA A 12 0.80 -9.09 3.09
N HIS A 13 0.24 -8.13 2.35
CA HIS A 13 -1.18 -7.82 2.38
C HIS A 13 -2.01 -9.03 1.97
N ARG A 14 -1.61 -9.76 0.92
CA ARG A 14 -2.24 -11.02 0.53
C ARG A 14 -2.29 -12.02 1.69
N GLY A 15 -1.16 -12.23 2.35
CA GLY A 15 -1.04 -13.14 3.48
C GLY A 15 -1.92 -12.71 4.66
N VAL A 16 -1.90 -11.43 5.02
CA VAL A 16 -2.75 -10.86 6.08
C VAL A 16 -4.22 -11.08 5.74
N CYS A 17 -4.63 -10.78 4.51
CA CYS A 17 -6.00 -10.96 4.06
C CYS A 17 -6.46 -12.43 4.15
N PHE A 18 -5.61 -13.36 3.69
CA PHE A 18 -5.87 -14.80 3.77
C PHE A 18 -6.00 -15.29 5.23
N CYS A 19 -5.13 -14.81 6.12
CA CYS A 19 -5.22 -15.10 7.55
C CYS A 19 -6.48 -14.50 8.17
N SER A 20 -6.85 -13.27 7.82
CA SER A 20 -8.06 -12.62 8.32
C SER A 20 -9.34 -13.36 7.91
N HIS A 21 -9.41 -13.85 6.68
CA HIS A 21 -10.49 -14.73 6.23
C HIS A 21 -10.56 -16.00 7.09
N SER A 22 -9.43 -16.67 7.27
CA SER A 22 -9.34 -17.94 7.99
C SER A 22 -9.68 -17.81 9.49
N LEU A 23 -9.33 -16.68 10.11
CA LEU A 23 -9.50 -16.44 11.54
C LEU A 23 -10.86 -15.85 11.91
N PHE A 24 -11.39 -14.95 11.08
CA PHE A 24 -12.60 -14.17 11.41
C PHE A 24 -13.80 -14.49 10.53
N GLY A 25 -13.64 -15.36 9.52
CA GLY A 25 -14.72 -15.75 8.61
C GLY A 25 -15.24 -14.61 7.74
N PHE A 26 -14.44 -13.55 7.53
CA PHE A 26 -14.81 -12.49 6.59
C PHE A 26 -14.97 -13.07 5.19
N PRO A 27 -16.01 -12.70 4.42
CA PRO A 27 -16.23 -13.28 3.10
C PRO A 27 -15.05 -12.96 2.18
N ALA A 28 -14.45 -14.01 1.59
CA ALA A 28 -13.52 -13.84 0.49
C ALA A 28 -14.31 -13.30 -0.71
N THR A 29 -14.04 -12.06 -1.09
CA THR A 29 -14.44 -11.56 -2.41
C THR A 29 -13.45 -12.07 -3.46
N ASP A 30 -13.94 -12.33 -4.67
CA ASP A 30 -13.11 -12.82 -5.79
C ASP A 30 -11.88 -11.90 -6.00
N GLY A 31 -10.70 -12.39 -5.62
CA GLY A 31 -9.42 -11.69 -5.68
C GLY A 31 -8.72 -11.55 -4.32
N LEU A 32 -7.73 -10.65 -4.26
CA LEU A 32 -6.92 -10.40 -3.05
C LEU A 32 -7.53 -9.37 -2.09
N ALA A 33 -8.58 -8.68 -2.49
CA ALA A 33 -9.24 -7.72 -1.64
C ALA A 33 -10.17 -8.46 -0.68
N CYS A 34 -9.95 -8.31 0.61
CA CYS A 34 -10.93 -8.72 1.60
C CYS A 34 -12.02 -7.64 1.68
N ASN A 35 -13.30 -8.04 1.75
CA ASN A 35 -14.37 -7.11 2.07
C ASN A 35 -14.38 -6.78 3.56
N LEU A 36 -13.33 -6.11 4.00
CA LEU A 36 -13.13 -5.69 5.38
C LEU A 36 -13.80 -4.33 5.60
N PRO A 37 -14.46 -4.14 6.75
CA PRO A 37 -14.83 -2.80 7.19
C PRO A 37 -13.60 -1.89 7.17
N LEU A 38 -13.79 -0.60 6.87
CA LEU A 38 -12.71 0.39 6.75
C LEU A 38 -11.62 0.28 7.85
N PRO A 39 -11.92 0.18 9.17
CA PRO A 39 -10.87 0.06 10.18
C PRO A 39 -10.00 -1.20 10.02
N PHE A 40 -10.60 -2.33 9.66
CA PHE A 40 -9.86 -3.58 9.42
C PHE A 40 -9.05 -3.51 8.12
N ALA A 41 -9.58 -2.86 7.07
CA ALA A 41 -8.85 -2.62 5.83
C ALA A 41 -7.63 -1.71 6.04
N LEU A 42 -7.78 -0.65 6.85
CA LEU A 42 -6.66 0.20 7.26
C LEU A 42 -5.63 -0.59 8.09
N ALA A 43 -6.10 -1.43 9.01
CA ALA A 43 -5.22 -2.27 9.85
C ALA A 43 -4.47 -3.33 9.02
N SER A 44 -5.11 -3.97 8.03
CA SER A 44 -4.45 -4.93 7.15
C SER A 44 -3.39 -4.24 6.27
N GLY A 45 -3.71 -3.05 5.77
CA GLY A 45 -2.75 -2.18 5.09
C GLY A 45 -1.56 -1.83 5.99
N ALA A 46 -1.82 -1.38 7.22
CA ALA A 46 -0.77 -1.04 8.19
C ALA A 46 0.12 -2.24 8.53
N ALA A 47 -0.47 -3.40 8.77
CA ALA A 47 0.25 -4.64 9.06
C ALA A 47 1.13 -5.05 7.88
N SER A 48 0.63 -4.97 6.65
CA SER A 48 1.42 -5.27 5.45
C SER A 48 2.59 -4.30 5.24
N GLY A 49 2.38 -3.02 5.56
CA GLY A 49 3.44 -2.01 5.56
C GLY A 49 4.48 -2.28 6.63
N ALA A 50 4.06 -2.66 7.84
CA ALA A 50 4.97 -3.00 8.94
C ALA A 50 5.82 -4.24 8.60
N ILE A 51 5.19 -5.30 8.06
CA ILE A 51 5.90 -6.51 7.62
C ILE A 51 6.94 -6.15 6.55
N ALA A 52 6.58 -5.33 5.56
CA ALA A 52 7.50 -4.91 4.52
C ALA A 52 8.65 -4.04 5.08
N ALA A 53 8.35 -3.10 5.97
CA ALA A 53 9.35 -2.25 6.60
C ALA A 53 10.36 -3.08 7.41
N VAL A 54 9.90 -4.10 8.15
CA VAL A 54 10.77 -5.00 8.91
C VAL A 54 11.59 -5.91 7.99
N ALA A 55 10.96 -6.51 6.98
CA ALA A 55 11.63 -7.41 6.04
C ALA A 55 12.72 -6.72 5.22
N LEU A 56 12.50 -5.45 4.86
CA LEU A 56 13.44 -4.65 4.06
C LEU A 56 14.43 -3.85 4.90
N TYR A 57 14.21 -3.73 6.21
CA TYR A 57 15.10 -3.01 7.12
C TYR A 57 16.60 -3.33 6.94
N PRO A 58 17.04 -4.62 6.86
CA PRO A 58 18.46 -4.92 6.70
C PRO A 58 19.01 -4.56 5.30
N PHE A 59 18.16 -4.35 4.30
CA PHE A 59 18.55 -4.04 2.93
C PHE A 59 18.48 -2.54 2.60
N ASP A 60 17.98 -1.71 3.52
CA ASP A 60 17.85 -0.25 3.30
C ASP A 60 19.16 0.49 3.59
N LEU A 61 20.20 0.15 2.80
CA LEU A 61 21.52 0.76 2.87
C LEU A 61 21.46 2.29 2.69
N VAL A 62 20.56 2.77 1.84
CA VAL A 62 20.40 4.20 1.57
C VAL A 62 20.03 4.94 2.86
N ARG A 63 19.08 4.43 3.65
CA ARG A 63 18.76 5.05 4.95
C ARG A 63 19.90 4.95 5.95
N MET A 64 20.65 3.85 5.94
CA MET A 64 21.80 3.67 6.84
C MET A 64 22.89 4.73 6.60
N TYR A 65 23.13 5.10 5.34
CA TYR A 65 24.15 6.12 4.99
C TYR A 65 23.66 7.56 5.04
N THR A 66 22.34 7.80 4.92
CA THR A 66 21.78 9.17 4.83
C THR A 66 21.31 9.75 6.16
N VAL A 67 20.93 8.89 7.11
CA VAL A 67 20.45 9.32 8.43
C VAL A 67 21.64 9.37 9.38
N GLY A 68 21.76 10.46 10.15
CA GLY A 68 22.89 10.68 11.05
C GLY A 68 22.97 9.69 12.21
N PRO A 69 24.14 9.58 12.86
CA PRO A 69 24.33 8.70 14.02
C PRO A 69 23.35 9.04 15.15
N GLY A 70 22.78 8.01 15.79
CA GLY A 70 21.81 8.17 16.88
C GLY A 70 20.36 8.37 16.44
N GLN A 71 20.07 8.40 15.13
CA GLN A 71 18.70 8.41 14.61
C GLN A 71 18.28 7.03 14.09
N SER A 72 16.98 6.74 14.17
CA SER A 72 16.44 5.48 13.67
C SER A 72 16.35 5.51 12.14
N HIS A 73 16.96 4.53 11.48
CA HIS A 73 16.87 4.31 10.04
C HIS A 73 15.57 3.58 9.63
N PHE A 74 14.66 3.31 10.58
CA PHE A 74 13.47 2.52 10.33
C PHE A 74 12.47 3.25 9.42
N ALA A 75 11.85 2.52 8.49
CA ALA A 75 10.92 3.05 7.50
C ALA A 75 9.53 3.35 8.06
N LYS A 76 9.45 4.23 9.08
CA LYS A 76 8.21 4.57 9.80
C LYS A 76 7.07 5.01 8.88
N GLY A 77 7.37 5.81 7.85
CA GLY A 77 6.39 6.32 6.90
C GLY A 77 5.70 5.25 6.03
N THR A 78 6.31 4.07 5.87
CA THR A 78 5.73 2.96 5.10
C THR A 78 4.42 2.44 5.70
N ILE A 79 4.32 2.46 7.04
CA ILE A 79 3.15 1.96 7.76
C ILE A 79 1.89 2.80 7.50
N PRO A 80 1.86 4.11 7.79
CA PRO A 80 0.68 4.94 7.51
C PRO A 80 0.41 5.08 6.01
N PHE A 81 1.45 5.06 5.17
CA PHE A 81 1.27 5.03 3.72
C PHE A 81 0.47 3.79 3.31
N MET A 82 0.93 2.58 3.65
CA MET A 82 0.27 1.34 3.25
C MET A 82 -1.10 1.16 3.90
N ALA A 83 -1.27 1.63 5.14
CA ALA A 83 -2.56 1.66 5.82
C ALA A 83 -3.62 2.39 4.97
N VAL A 84 -3.34 3.63 4.56
CA VAL A 84 -4.26 4.43 3.76
C VAL A 84 -4.35 3.92 2.32
N TYR A 85 -3.21 3.60 1.71
CA TYR A 85 -3.12 3.19 0.31
C TYR A 85 -3.94 1.91 0.03
N LEU A 86 -3.69 0.84 0.78
CA LEU A 86 -4.39 -0.44 0.61
C LEU A 86 -5.76 -0.45 1.30
N GLY A 87 -5.88 0.23 2.45
CA GLY A 87 -7.13 0.25 3.20
C GLY A 87 -8.23 1.04 2.50
N VAL A 88 -7.92 2.24 1.99
CA VAL A 88 -8.89 3.04 1.20
C VAL A 88 -9.27 2.30 -0.08
N TRP A 89 -8.29 1.70 -0.78
CA TRP A 89 -8.55 0.92 -1.98
C TRP A 89 -9.49 -0.25 -1.72
N SER A 90 -9.17 -1.09 -0.73
CA SER A 90 -9.94 -2.31 -0.42
C SER A 90 -11.35 -1.97 0.07
N ALA A 91 -11.51 -0.91 0.86
CA ALA A 91 -12.81 -0.45 1.34
C ALA A 91 -13.74 0.05 0.21
N HIS A 92 -13.18 0.66 -0.85
CA HIS A 92 -13.99 1.23 -1.94
C HIS A 92 -14.15 0.31 -3.14
N LYS A 93 -13.25 -0.66 -3.32
CA LYS A 93 -13.32 -1.63 -4.42
C LYS A 93 -14.58 -2.50 -4.35
N ASN A 94 -14.98 -2.89 -3.14
CA ASN A 94 -16.08 -3.83 -2.90
C ASN A 94 -17.44 -3.15 -2.64
N ALA A 95 -17.61 -1.90 -3.09
CA ALA A 95 -18.90 -1.24 -2.99
C ALA A 95 -19.96 -2.05 -3.77
N PRO A 96 -21.14 -2.33 -3.16
CA PRO A 96 -22.16 -3.18 -3.77
C PRO A 96 -22.64 -2.61 -5.11
N GLY A 97 -22.67 -3.44 -6.15
CA GLY A 97 -23.11 -3.07 -7.50
C GLY A 97 -22.00 -2.65 -8.47
N GLU A 98 -20.72 -2.76 -8.09
CA GLU A 98 -19.58 -2.25 -8.87
C GLU A 98 -18.62 -3.32 -9.40
N GLU A 99 -19.17 -4.47 -9.77
CA GLU A 99 -18.44 -5.65 -10.30
C GLU A 99 -17.61 -5.33 -11.58
N ARG A 100 -17.92 -4.22 -12.28
CA ARG A 100 -17.13 -3.72 -13.42
C ARG A 100 -17.07 -2.20 -13.47
N ARG A 101 -16.36 -1.56 -12.53
CA ARG A 101 -15.98 -0.16 -12.70
C ARG A 101 -15.15 0.01 -14.00
N PRO A 102 -15.45 1.00 -14.86
CA PRO A 102 -14.61 1.28 -16.02
C PRO A 102 -13.19 1.63 -15.58
N LEU A 103 -12.20 1.35 -16.43
CA LEU A 103 -10.77 1.56 -16.13
C LEU A 103 -10.49 2.97 -15.59
N GLY A 104 -11.12 4.00 -16.16
CA GLY A 104 -10.97 5.38 -15.71
C GLY A 104 -11.49 5.64 -14.29
N ALA A 105 -12.54 4.95 -13.84
CA ALA A 105 -13.02 5.05 -12.46
C ALA A 105 -12.06 4.36 -11.47
N ARG A 106 -11.52 3.19 -11.83
CA ARG A 106 -10.50 2.49 -11.05
C ARG A 106 -9.22 3.32 -10.94
N PHE A 107 -8.77 3.92 -12.04
CA PHE A 107 -7.60 4.79 -12.05
C PHE A 107 -7.78 6.03 -11.17
N ARG A 108 -8.96 6.69 -11.21
CA ARG A 108 -9.28 7.83 -10.32
C ARG A 108 -9.27 7.43 -8.85
N LEU A 109 -9.84 6.26 -8.52
CA LEU A 109 -9.81 5.74 -7.15
C LEU A 109 -8.37 5.46 -6.71
N ALA A 110 -7.55 4.87 -7.58
CA ALA A 110 -6.15 4.56 -7.30
C ALA A 110 -5.30 5.82 -7.12
N LEU A 111 -5.55 6.86 -7.92
CA LEU A 111 -4.95 8.18 -7.73
C LEU A 111 -5.35 8.79 -6.38
N GLY A 112 -6.64 8.73 -6.04
CA GLY A 112 -7.15 9.22 -4.77
C GLY A 112 -6.53 8.51 -3.56
N SER A 113 -6.49 7.19 -3.56
CA SER A 113 -5.87 6.41 -2.48
C SER A 113 -4.38 6.69 -2.35
N THR A 114 -3.65 6.78 -3.46
CA THR A 114 -2.21 7.09 -3.45
C THR A 114 -1.95 8.51 -2.96
N ALA A 115 -2.74 9.49 -3.38
CA ALA A 115 -2.62 10.86 -2.92
C ALA A 115 -2.88 10.97 -1.40
N LEU A 116 -3.96 10.36 -0.90
CA LEU A 116 -4.25 10.32 0.53
C LEU A 116 -3.13 9.62 1.32
N ALA A 117 -2.59 8.52 0.79
CA ALA A 117 -1.47 7.82 1.40
C ALA A 117 -0.20 8.67 1.44
N THR A 118 0.10 9.42 0.37
CA THR A 118 1.23 10.37 0.39
C THR A 118 1.08 11.43 1.47
N LEU A 119 -0.14 11.95 1.66
CA LEU A 119 -0.43 12.92 2.73
C LEU A 119 -0.26 12.31 4.13
N ALA A 120 -0.70 11.06 4.32
CA ALA A 120 -0.53 10.35 5.58
C ALA A 120 0.93 10.02 5.93
N GLU A 121 1.80 9.89 4.93
CA GLU A 121 3.23 9.66 5.12
C GLU A 121 4.00 10.93 5.52
N LEU A 122 3.59 12.11 5.03
CA LEU A 122 4.31 13.39 5.20
C LEU A 122 4.84 13.66 6.63
N PRO A 123 4.06 13.51 7.71
CA PRO A 123 4.56 13.81 9.05
C PRO A 123 5.66 12.86 9.53
N PHE A 124 5.78 11.67 8.93
CA PHE A 124 6.75 10.64 9.30
C PHE A 124 8.00 10.65 8.42
N ASP A 125 8.05 11.55 7.44
CA ASP A 125 9.04 11.54 6.37
C ASP A 125 10.19 12.54 6.60
N LEU A 126 10.63 12.62 7.86
CA LEU A 126 11.76 13.47 8.26
C LEU A 126 13.05 13.11 7.52
N SER A 127 13.23 11.84 7.14
CA SER A 127 14.38 11.42 6.33
C SER A 127 14.38 12.07 4.96
N LYS A 128 13.22 12.18 4.28
CA LYS A 128 13.18 12.87 2.98
C LYS A 128 13.42 14.36 3.14
N HIS A 129 12.88 14.99 4.18
CA HIS A 129 13.17 16.41 4.46
C HIS A 129 14.67 16.67 4.62
N ASN A 130 15.38 15.79 5.35
CA ASN A 130 16.82 15.91 5.57
C ASN A 130 17.64 15.61 4.31
N ILE A 131 17.24 14.62 3.50
CA ILE A 131 17.93 14.25 2.25
C ILE A 131 17.73 15.31 1.16
N SER A 132 16.52 15.86 1.05
CA SER A 132 16.15 16.72 -0.07
C SER A 132 16.53 18.19 0.14
N GLY A 133 17.09 18.53 1.30
CA GLY A 133 17.50 19.90 1.64
C GLY A 133 16.34 20.88 1.81
N GLY A 134 15.10 20.39 1.96
CA GLY A 134 13.93 21.23 2.21
C GLY A 134 12.57 20.59 1.90
N LEU A 135 11.51 21.18 2.45
CA LEU A 135 10.13 20.69 2.30
C LEU A 135 9.62 20.66 0.86
N ARG A 136 10.03 21.62 0.02
CA ARG A 136 9.57 21.74 -1.37
C ARG A 136 10.02 20.56 -2.24
N SER A 137 11.28 20.18 -2.13
CA SER A 137 11.84 19.04 -2.87
C SER A 137 11.25 17.72 -2.38
N ALA A 138 11.07 17.55 -1.06
CA ALA A 138 10.38 16.38 -0.49
C ALA A 138 8.93 16.26 -0.99
N ALA A 139 8.21 17.39 -1.06
CA ALA A 139 6.85 17.43 -1.58
C ALA A 139 6.79 17.07 -3.07
N MET A 140 7.70 17.61 -3.90
CA MET A 140 7.76 17.27 -5.32
C MET A 140 8.02 15.79 -5.57
N VAL A 141 8.93 15.17 -4.82
CA VAL A 141 9.21 13.73 -4.90
C VAL A 141 7.96 12.91 -4.51
N SER A 142 7.24 13.35 -3.47
CA SER A 142 5.99 12.70 -3.06
C SER A 142 4.89 12.80 -4.12
N VAL A 143 4.77 13.94 -4.82
CA VAL A 143 3.82 14.12 -5.94
C VAL A 143 4.13 13.20 -7.11
N LEU A 144 5.41 13.07 -7.48
CA LEU A 144 5.84 12.15 -8.55
C LEU A 144 5.51 10.68 -8.24
N ARG A 145 5.37 10.32 -6.96
CA ARG A 145 4.98 8.96 -6.55
C ARG A 145 3.50 8.66 -6.76
N VAL A 146 2.64 9.68 -6.84
CA VAL A 146 1.18 9.49 -6.99
C VAL A 146 0.81 8.70 -8.25
N PRO A 147 1.25 9.06 -9.47
CA PRO A 147 0.91 8.30 -10.67
C PRO A 147 1.52 6.89 -10.66
N LEU A 148 2.76 6.75 -10.16
CA LEU A 148 3.41 5.45 -10.06
C LEU A 148 2.66 4.51 -9.11
N GLY A 149 2.29 4.99 -7.92
CA GLY A 149 1.50 4.21 -6.96
C GLY A 149 0.14 3.83 -7.55
N ALA A 150 -0.56 4.76 -8.21
CA ALA A 150 -1.84 4.45 -8.84
C ALA A 150 -1.73 3.32 -9.88
N LEU A 151 -0.69 3.34 -10.72
CA LEU A 151 -0.44 2.27 -11.69
C LEU A 151 -0.10 0.94 -11.03
N LEU A 152 0.76 0.95 -10.00
CA LEU A 152 1.11 -0.26 -9.24
C LEU A 152 -0.12 -0.87 -8.55
N LEU A 153 -1.02 -0.05 -8.03
CA LEU A 153 -2.26 -0.51 -7.42
C LEU A 153 -3.19 -1.18 -8.45
N LEU A 154 -3.30 -0.61 -9.65
CA LEU A 154 -4.04 -1.23 -10.75
C LEU A 154 -3.41 -2.56 -11.18
N CYS A 155 -2.09 -2.62 -11.34
CA CYS A 155 -1.40 -3.87 -11.66
C CYS A 155 -1.61 -4.93 -10.58
N TYR A 156 -1.52 -4.54 -9.31
CA TYR A 156 -1.81 -5.42 -8.17
C TYR A 156 -3.24 -5.96 -8.25
N ASP A 157 -4.21 -5.10 -8.59
CA ASP A 157 -5.61 -5.47 -8.72
C ASP A 157 -5.86 -6.44 -9.88
N GLU A 158 -5.23 -6.23 -11.04
CA GLU A 158 -5.32 -7.12 -12.19
C GLU A 158 -4.70 -8.51 -11.91
N ILE A 159 -3.52 -8.54 -11.28
CA ILE A 159 -2.88 -9.81 -10.88
C ILE A 159 -3.77 -10.57 -9.90
N ALA A 160 -4.41 -9.83 -8.98
CA ALA A 160 -5.31 -10.39 -8.00
C ALA A 160 -6.58 -10.98 -8.63
N SER A 161 -7.24 -10.24 -9.50
CA SER A 161 -8.47 -10.67 -10.17
C SER A 161 -8.21 -11.78 -11.21
N GLY A 162 -7.09 -11.72 -11.94
CA GLY A 162 -6.71 -12.76 -12.91
C GLY A 162 -6.42 -14.12 -12.28
N SER A 163 -6.01 -14.15 -11.01
CA SER A 163 -5.81 -15.40 -10.26
C SER A 163 -7.14 -16.08 -9.92
N ALA A 164 -8.21 -15.32 -9.67
CA ALA A 164 -9.51 -15.86 -9.29
C ALA A 164 -10.20 -16.56 -10.46
N GLY A 165 -10.15 -15.97 -11.66
CA GLY A 165 -10.78 -16.53 -12.86
C GLY A 165 -10.17 -17.85 -13.39
N ARG A 166 -8.99 -18.25 -12.90
CA ARG A 166 -8.34 -19.53 -13.27
C ARG A 166 -8.61 -20.67 -12.28
N ALA A 167 -9.16 -20.38 -11.10
CA ALA A 167 -9.36 -21.35 -10.03
C ALA A 167 -10.72 -22.08 -10.11
N SER A 168 -11.48 -21.92 -11.19
CA SER A 168 -12.67 -22.73 -11.49
C SER A 168 -12.36 -23.85 -12.49
N PRO A 169 -11.77 -25.00 -12.07
CA PRO A 169 -11.87 -26.21 -12.85
C PRO A 169 -13.31 -26.74 -12.71
N THR A 170 -14.00 -26.84 -13.85
CA THR A 170 -15.24 -27.59 -14.04
C THR A 170 -15.10 -29.03 -13.61
#